data_AF-A0A9W4P8C3-F1
#
_entry.id   AF-A0A9W4P8C3-F1
#
_cell.length_a   1.000
_cell.length_b   1.000
_cell.length_c   1.000
_cell.angle_alpha   90.00
_cell.angle_beta   90.00
_cell.angle_gamma   90.00
#
_symmetry.space_group_name_H-M   'P 1'
#
loop_
_entity.id
_entity.type
_entity.pdbx_description
1 polymer ?
#
loop_
_entity_poly.entity_id
_entity_poly.type
_entity_poly.pdbx_seq_one_letter_code
_entity_poly.pdbx_strand_id
1 'polypeptide(L)'
;MSPPIAIDHADAPKSSLKTSQQQPGHAVTPTQFDPAKHLAFSPPSTVLGMEDLGLKPTALSSVASTEPFPLLSHEAVLQHRRELFSQDVLDSCLHHTRPGSVQLRGMAPRYAPFIHQFWRSPEVLRIISDIAGVELVPALDYEISHTNVQLGPNGLDDVRNTPVEPPVATEEAIRNFEEEKSKKQEVTDQTKPIIEWHKDSHPFVSVVMLSDARHMTGGETELMKGDGTTLKVKAPQMGCAVLLQGRYITHTAAPVTNMPERVTIVTSFRPKDATLLDETTNANVRNKSHLSELYYQWTTYRLDVLAERARIVADALRKRYKENVKNSDPEGKSGLCRAETVNVADMRKWADEQIRYIQQTLYEMRPLAQ
;
A
#
# COMPACT_ATOMS: atom_id res chain seq x y z
N MET A 1 -50.40 -15.75 -12.81
CA MET A 1 -50.05 -16.32 -14.11
C MET A 1 -49.32 -15.25 -14.90
N SER A 2 -48.03 -15.45 -15.11
CA SER A 2 -47.16 -14.61 -15.92
C SER A 2 -46.56 -15.51 -17.01
N PRO A 3 -46.33 -15.02 -18.24
CA PRO A 3 -46.06 -15.85 -19.41
C PRO A 3 -44.63 -16.42 -19.44
N PRO A 4 -44.39 -17.53 -20.17
CA PRO A 4 -43.09 -18.19 -20.24
C PRO A 4 -42.11 -17.45 -21.15
N ILE A 5 -40.86 -17.33 -20.72
CA ILE A 5 -39.74 -16.78 -21.48
C ILE A 5 -39.11 -17.91 -22.30
N ALA A 6 -39.03 -17.71 -23.61
CA ALA A 6 -38.37 -18.60 -24.56
C ALA A 6 -36.85 -18.56 -24.37
N ILE A 7 -36.23 -19.74 -24.35
CA ILE A 7 -34.77 -19.92 -24.37
C ILE A 7 -34.39 -20.20 -25.82
N ASP A 8 -33.72 -19.25 -26.47
CA ASP A 8 -33.09 -19.47 -27.77
C ASP A 8 -31.68 -20.04 -27.56
N HIS A 9 -31.48 -21.25 -28.07
CA HIS A 9 -30.16 -21.85 -28.27
C HIS A 9 -29.58 -21.35 -29.59
N ALA A 10 -28.50 -20.58 -29.52
CA ALA A 10 -27.71 -20.24 -30.71
C ALA A 10 -26.34 -20.93 -30.62
N ASP A 11 -26.12 -21.83 -31.57
CA ASP A 11 -24.89 -22.60 -31.79
C ASP A 11 -23.68 -21.69 -32.04
N ALA A 12 -22.58 -21.94 -31.32
CA ALA A 12 -21.30 -21.31 -31.56
C ALA A 12 -20.57 -21.94 -32.77
N PRO A 13 -20.01 -21.15 -33.71
CA PRO A 13 -19.24 -21.70 -34.80
C PRO A 13 -17.87 -22.20 -34.31
N LYS A 14 -17.53 -23.43 -34.69
CA LYS A 14 -16.20 -24.04 -34.49
C LYS A 14 -15.16 -23.31 -35.33
N SER A 15 -14.47 -22.36 -34.71
CA SER A 15 -13.25 -21.76 -35.24
C SER A 15 -12.05 -22.66 -34.93
N SER A 16 -11.38 -23.14 -35.97
CA SER A 16 -10.14 -23.91 -35.89
C SER A 16 -9.00 -23.01 -35.40
N LEU A 17 -8.65 -23.18 -34.12
CA LEU A 17 -7.45 -22.62 -33.53
C LEU A 17 -6.21 -23.17 -34.26
N LYS A 18 -5.64 -22.36 -35.16
CA LYS A 18 -4.24 -22.51 -35.55
C LYS A 18 -3.41 -22.21 -34.32
N THR A 19 -2.71 -23.22 -33.83
CA THR A 19 -1.68 -23.13 -32.80
C THR A 19 -0.65 -22.09 -33.20
N SER A 20 -0.75 -20.87 -32.65
CA SER A 20 0.39 -19.97 -32.59
C SER A 20 1.38 -20.58 -31.59
N GLN A 21 2.64 -20.67 -32.00
CA GLN A 21 3.72 -21.09 -31.13
C GLN A 21 3.82 -20.07 -29.98
N GLN A 22 3.32 -20.44 -28.80
CA GLN A 22 3.56 -19.70 -27.57
C GLN A 22 5.07 -19.74 -27.29
N GLN A 23 5.69 -18.57 -27.19
CA GLN A 23 7.03 -18.49 -26.61
C GLN A 23 6.97 -19.02 -25.17
N PRO A 24 7.93 -19.84 -24.73
CA PRO A 24 7.95 -20.36 -23.37
C PRO A 24 8.04 -19.18 -22.39
N GLY A 25 7.03 -19.06 -21.51
CA GLY A 25 7.00 -18.04 -20.47
C GLY A 25 8.28 -18.10 -19.64
N HIS A 26 8.86 -16.94 -19.33
CA HIS A 26 10.05 -16.85 -18.50
C HIS A 26 9.75 -17.41 -17.11
N ALA A 27 10.22 -18.62 -16.83
CA ALA A 27 10.21 -19.17 -15.47
C ALA A 27 11.04 -18.25 -14.57
N VAL A 28 10.39 -17.62 -13.58
CA VAL A 28 11.06 -16.77 -12.61
C VAL A 28 11.99 -17.67 -11.79
N THR A 29 13.29 -17.40 -11.85
CA THR A 29 14.25 -18.08 -10.97
C THR A 29 13.99 -17.62 -9.53
N PRO A 30 13.65 -18.52 -8.59
CA PRO A 30 13.44 -18.14 -7.20
C PRO A 30 14.71 -17.50 -6.64
N THR A 31 14.59 -16.25 -6.18
CA THR A 31 15.69 -15.50 -5.55
C THR A 31 15.32 -15.24 -4.09
N GLN A 32 16.20 -15.62 -3.17
CA GLN A 32 16.02 -15.31 -1.76
C GLN A 32 16.41 -13.86 -1.48
N PHE A 33 15.62 -13.16 -0.67
CA PHE A 33 15.99 -11.82 -0.24
C PHE A 33 17.24 -11.87 0.65
N ASP A 34 18.17 -10.98 0.36
CA ASP A 34 19.42 -10.75 1.09
C ASP A 34 19.58 -9.24 1.29
N PRO A 35 19.46 -8.71 2.52
CA PRO A 35 19.50 -7.28 2.78
C PRO A 35 20.83 -6.65 2.35
N ALA A 36 21.96 -7.38 2.38
CA ALA A 36 23.26 -6.83 2.00
C ALA A 36 23.41 -6.60 0.49
N LYS A 37 22.62 -7.30 -0.33
CA LYS A 37 22.63 -7.18 -1.80
C LYS A 37 21.48 -6.32 -2.32
N HIS A 38 20.32 -6.46 -1.68
CA HIS A 38 19.07 -5.96 -2.23
C HIS A 38 18.65 -4.61 -1.65
N LEU A 39 19.21 -4.20 -0.51
CA LEU A 39 19.01 -2.86 0.03
C LEU A 39 20.14 -1.93 -0.41
N ALA A 40 19.76 -0.76 -0.91
CA ALA A 40 20.65 0.36 -1.20
C ALA A 40 20.25 1.58 -0.38
N PHE A 41 19.86 1.35 0.89
CA PHE A 41 19.26 2.38 1.72
C PHE A 41 20.22 3.54 2.02
N SER A 42 19.73 4.76 1.81
CA SER A 42 20.25 5.95 2.47
C SER A 42 19.07 6.81 2.94
N PRO A 43 19.20 7.53 4.07
CA PRO A 43 18.08 8.29 4.63
C PRO A 43 17.66 9.43 3.69
N PRO A 44 16.38 9.84 3.71
CA PRO A 44 15.92 11.01 2.95
C PRO A 44 16.66 12.26 3.41
N SER A 45 16.98 13.15 2.46
CA SER A 45 17.61 14.44 2.78
C SER A 45 16.70 15.35 3.61
N THR A 46 15.38 15.20 3.41
CA THR A 46 14.35 15.98 4.09
C THR A 46 13.17 15.09 4.43
N VAL A 47 12.69 15.20 5.66
CA VAL A 47 11.41 14.67 6.11
C VAL A 47 10.47 15.85 6.31
N LEU A 48 9.38 15.90 5.56
CA LEU A 48 8.36 16.93 5.69
C LEU A 48 7.40 16.57 6.82
N GLY A 49 7.18 17.50 7.73
CA GLY A 49 6.18 17.40 8.79
C GLY A 49 4.79 17.80 8.32
N MET A 50 3.77 17.39 9.08
CA MET A 50 2.38 17.84 8.90
C MET A 50 2.28 19.37 8.99
N GLU A 51 3.08 19.99 9.84
CA GLU A 51 3.12 21.44 10.03
C GLU A 51 3.67 22.19 8.81
N ASP A 52 4.59 21.60 8.04
CA ASP A 52 5.08 22.16 6.78
C ASP A 52 3.96 22.26 5.73
N LEU A 53 2.96 21.39 5.85
CA LEU A 53 1.74 21.42 5.04
C LEU A 53 0.64 22.28 5.67
N GLY A 54 0.87 22.93 6.82
CA GLY A 54 -0.16 23.65 7.56
C GLY A 54 -1.23 22.72 8.17
N LEU A 55 -0.91 21.44 8.36
CA LEU A 55 -1.78 20.43 8.95
C LEU A 55 -1.35 20.15 10.40
N LYS A 56 -2.29 19.64 11.22
CA LYS A 56 -1.97 19.20 12.57
C LYS A 56 -1.30 17.81 12.52
N PRO A 57 -0.31 17.53 13.40
CA PRO A 57 0.18 16.17 13.60
C PRO A 57 -0.96 15.20 13.88
N THR A 58 -0.83 13.96 13.39
CA THR A 58 -1.80 12.91 13.70
C THR A 58 -1.46 12.25 15.03
N ALA A 59 -2.36 11.41 15.54
CA ALA A 59 -2.08 10.59 16.73
C ALA A 59 -0.96 9.55 16.50
N LEU A 60 -0.59 9.29 15.23
CA LEU A 60 0.42 8.32 14.85
C LEU A 60 1.80 8.95 14.69
N SER A 61 1.88 10.09 14.01
CA SER A 61 3.16 10.75 13.71
C SER A 61 2.95 12.19 13.27
N SER A 62 3.97 13.02 13.47
CA SER A 62 4.09 14.35 12.88
C SER A 62 4.64 14.32 11.44
N VAL A 63 5.13 13.19 10.95
CA VAL A 63 5.68 13.04 9.60
C VAL A 63 4.55 13.01 8.58
N ALA A 64 4.64 13.90 7.59
CA ALA A 64 3.72 13.95 6.45
C ALA A 64 4.23 13.14 5.26
N SER A 65 5.45 13.44 4.81
CA SER A 65 6.06 12.84 3.62
C SER A 65 7.59 12.93 3.71
N THR A 66 8.31 12.26 2.81
CA THR A 66 9.75 12.46 2.63
C THR A 66 10.08 12.99 1.24
N GLU A 67 11.24 13.61 1.09
CA GLU A 67 11.93 13.62 -0.21
C GLU A 67 12.28 12.18 -0.60
N PRO A 68 12.45 11.86 -1.90
CA PRO A 68 12.84 10.54 -2.33
C PRO A 68 14.17 10.08 -1.72
N PHE A 69 14.24 8.81 -1.34
CA PHE A 69 15.43 8.21 -0.76
C PHE A 69 15.73 6.84 -1.37
N PRO A 70 17.00 6.50 -1.66
CA PRO A 70 17.38 5.18 -2.14
C PRO A 70 16.92 4.08 -1.18
N LEU A 71 16.33 3.00 -1.72
CA LEU A 71 15.85 1.85 -0.93
C LEU A 71 16.24 0.52 -1.59
N LEU A 72 15.90 0.34 -2.86
CA LEU A 72 16.23 -0.86 -3.63
C LEU A 72 17.58 -0.70 -4.33
N SER A 73 18.39 -1.76 -4.29
CA SER A 73 19.51 -1.88 -5.23
C SER A 73 19.00 -2.16 -6.65
N HIS A 74 19.86 -2.01 -7.66
CA HIS A 74 19.51 -2.36 -9.04
C HIS A 74 19.07 -3.82 -9.16
N GLU A 75 19.78 -4.74 -8.50
CA GLU A 75 19.44 -6.16 -8.48
C GLU A 75 18.03 -6.39 -7.90
N ALA A 76 17.67 -5.68 -6.84
CA ALA A 76 16.33 -5.75 -6.26
C ALA A 76 15.25 -5.17 -7.20
N VAL A 77 15.53 -4.07 -7.91
CA VAL A 77 14.61 -3.52 -8.92
C VAL A 77 14.33 -4.57 -9.99
N LEU A 78 15.37 -5.20 -10.56
CA LEU A 78 15.20 -6.24 -11.57
C LEU A 78 14.42 -7.44 -11.02
N GLN A 79 14.71 -7.86 -9.78
CA GLN A 79 14.00 -8.99 -9.19
C GLN A 79 12.52 -8.68 -8.92
N HIS A 80 12.17 -7.46 -8.48
CA HIS A 80 10.78 -7.03 -8.39
C HIS A 80 10.11 -7.15 -9.75
N ARG A 81 10.73 -6.63 -10.82
CA ARG A 81 10.17 -6.68 -12.18
C ARG A 81 9.98 -8.12 -12.68
N ARG A 82 10.92 -9.04 -12.41
CA ARG A 82 10.78 -10.46 -12.74
C ARG A 82 9.55 -11.10 -12.10
N GLU A 83 9.29 -10.83 -10.83
CA GLU A 83 8.11 -11.38 -10.15
C GLU A 83 6.81 -10.72 -10.62
N LEU A 84 6.78 -9.39 -10.69
CA LEU A 84 5.58 -8.61 -11.04
C LEU A 84 5.07 -8.89 -12.46
N PHE A 85 5.97 -9.02 -13.42
CA PHE A 85 5.61 -9.25 -14.83
C PHE A 85 5.70 -10.73 -15.22
N SER A 86 5.78 -11.63 -14.24
CA SER A 86 5.64 -13.05 -14.49
C SER A 86 4.24 -13.40 -14.98
N GLN A 87 4.13 -14.46 -15.78
CA GLN A 87 2.85 -14.91 -16.34
C GLN A 87 1.81 -15.17 -15.25
N ASP A 88 2.21 -15.83 -14.15
CA ASP A 88 1.30 -16.17 -13.05
C ASP A 88 0.73 -14.92 -12.35
N VAL A 89 1.55 -13.88 -12.14
CA VAL A 89 1.09 -12.60 -11.56
C VAL A 89 0.17 -11.88 -12.54
N LEU A 90 0.55 -11.78 -13.82
CA LEU A 90 -0.27 -11.08 -14.81
C LEU A 90 -1.64 -11.75 -15.02
N ASP A 91 -1.69 -13.08 -14.96
CA ASP A 91 -2.95 -13.82 -15.15
C ASP A 91 -3.82 -13.84 -13.90
N SER A 92 -3.23 -13.79 -12.70
CA SER A 92 -3.97 -13.95 -11.43
C SER A 92 -4.22 -12.65 -10.69
N CYS A 93 -3.42 -11.61 -10.90
CA CYS A 93 -3.37 -10.42 -10.04
C CYS A 93 -3.63 -9.10 -10.79
N LEU A 94 -3.80 -9.14 -12.11
CA LEU A 94 -4.03 -7.94 -12.92
C LEU A 94 -5.48 -7.45 -12.85
N HIS A 95 -5.63 -6.16 -12.55
CA HIS A 95 -6.90 -5.46 -12.52
C HIS A 95 -6.86 -4.24 -13.44
N HIS A 96 -7.84 -4.13 -14.33
CA HIS A 96 -8.04 -2.92 -15.13
C HIS A 96 -8.42 -1.74 -14.25
N THR A 97 -7.84 -0.57 -14.49
CA THR A 97 -8.21 0.66 -13.77
C THR A 97 -8.87 1.66 -14.71
N ARG A 98 -8.23 2.79 -15.01
CA ARG A 98 -8.69 3.76 -16.02
C ARG A 98 -8.18 3.35 -17.40
N PRO A 99 -8.76 3.85 -18.51
CA PRO A 99 -8.16 3.69 -19.83
C PRO A 99 -6.68 4.09 -19.79
N GLY A 100 -5.80 3.22 -20.28
CA GLY A 100 -4.35 3.45 -20.27
C GLY A 100 -3.62 3.11 -18.95
N SER A 101 -4.24 2.40 -18.00
CA SER A 101 -3.55 1.96 -16.77
C SER A 101 -4.10 0.65 -16.19
N VAL A 102 -3.20 -0.13 -15.58
CA VAL A 102 -3.54 -1.37 -14.85
C VAL A 102 -2.90 -1.38 -13.48
N GLN A 103 -3.44 -2.21 -12.60
CA GLN A 103 -2.88 -2.50 -11.28
C GLN A 103 -2.63 -4.00 -11.11
N LEU A 104 -1.53 -4.35 -10.43
CA LEU A 104 -1.27 -5.71 -9.95
C LEU A 104 -1.42 -5.75 -8.43
N ARG A 105 -2.25 -6.64 -7.89
CA ARG A 105 -2.54 -6.70 -6.43
C ARG A 105 -2.69 -8.14 -5.93
N GLY A 106 -2.36 -8.37 -4.66
CA GLY A 106 -2.54 -9.69 -4.02
C GLY A 106 -1.55 -10.77 -4.46
N MET A 107 -0.38 -10.39 -4.98
CA MET A 107 0.65 -11.33 -5.47
C MET A 107 1.56 -11.89 -4.36
N ALA A 108 1.74 -11.14 -3.28
CA ALA A 108 2.92 -11.22 -2.43
C ALA A 108 2.86 -12.21 -1.25
N PRO A 109 2.08 -13.29 -1.25
CA PRO A 109 2.63 -14.50 -0.60
C PRO A 109 2.80 -15.66 -1.56
N ARG A 110 2.02 -15.71 -2.64
CA ARG A 110 1.94 -16.88 -3.53
C ARG A 110 2.85 -16.77 -4.75
N TYR A 111 2.85 -15.61 -5.38
CA TYR A 111 3.43 -15.43 -6.71
C TYR A 111 4.71 -14.58 -6.71
N ALA A 112 4.95 -13.83 -5.63
CA ALA A 112 6.09 -12.92 -5.50
C ALA A 112 6.84 -13.13 -4.17
N PRO A 113 7.52 -14.29 -3.99
CA PRO A 113 8.17 -14.63 -2.73
C PRO A 113 9.36 -13.73 -2.37
N PHE A 114 10.11 -13.20 -3.34
CA PHE A 114 11.18 -12.23 -3.07
C PHE A 114 10.58 -10.93 -2.54
N ILE A 115 9.54 -10.40 -3.22
CA ILE A 115 8.83 -9.19 -2.80
C ILE A 115 8.25 -9.36 -1.39
N HIS A 116 7.66 -10.53 -1.08
CA HIS A 116 7.15 -10.82 0.26
C HIS A 116 8.23 -10.74 1.33
N GLN A 117 9.36 -11.42 1.09
CA GLN A 117 10.49 -11.45 2.02
C GLN A 117 11.09 -10.06 2.20
N PHE A 118 11.23 -9.28 1.13
CA PHE A 118 11.72 -7.92 1.17
C PHE A 118 10.88 -7.05 2.11
N TRP A 119 9.57 -6.95 1.87
CA TRP A 119 8.68 -6.05 2.61
C TRP A 119 8.33 -6.53 4.02
N ARG A 120 8.59 -7.80 4.36
CA ARG A 120 8.47 -8.33 5.73
C ARG A 120 9.80 -8.44 6.47
N SER A 121 10.92 -8.07 5.84
CA SER A 121 12.22 -8.16 6.48
C SER A 121 12.35 -7.18 7.66
N PRO A 122 13.00 -7.58 8.77
CA PRO A 122 13.28 -6.68 9.88
C PRO A 122 14.04 -5.42 9.46
N GLU A 123 14.92 -5.53 8.47
CA GLU A 123 15.73 -4.42 7.97
C GLU A 123 14.88 -3.35 7.30
N VAL A 124 13.98 -3.74 6.39
CA VAL A 124 13.07 -2.80 5.71
C VAL A 124 12.06 -2.22 6.70
N LEU A 125 11.48 -3.03 7.57
CA LEU A 125 10.50 -2.56 8.55
C LEU A 125 11.10 -1.55 9.52
N ARG A 126 12.35 -1.74 9.94
CA ARG A 126 13.08 -0.77 10.75
C ARG A 126 13.28 0.55 10.00
N ILE A 127 13.76 0.51 8.75
CA ILE A 127 13.94 1.72 7.93
C ILE A 127 12.64 2.52 7.82
N ILE A 128 11.55 1.84 7.44
CA ILE A 128 10.25 2.50 7.25
C ILE A 128 9.71 3.05 8.58
N SER A 129 9.84 2.30 9.68
CA SER A 129 9.38 2.73 11.00
C SER A 129 10.18 3.93 11.54
N ASP A 130 11.50 3.91 11.38
CA ASP A 130 12.39 4.98 11.84
C ASP A 130 12.07 6.30 11.12
N ILE A 131 11.85 6.24 9.80
CA ILE A 131 11.44 7.40 9.00
C ILE A 131 10.03 7.87 9.39
N ALA A 132 9.10 6.94 9.63
CA ALA A 132 7.74 7.27 10.01
C ALA A 132 7.62 7.86 11.42
N GLY A 133 8.60 7.62 12.30
CA GLY A 133 8.55 7.98 13.72
C GLY A 133 7.59 7.12 14.56
N VAL A 134 7.14 5.99 14.02
CA VAL A 134 6.23 5.03 14.68
C VAL A 134 6.52 3.62 14.15
N GLU A 135 6.40 2.61 15.00
CA GLU A 135 6.63 1.22 14.57
C GLU A 135 5.51 0.75 13.65
N LEU A 136 5.88 0.38 12.41
CA LEU A 136 4.98 0.00 11.34
C LEU A 136 5.17 -1.47 10.93
N VAL A 137 4.07 -2.07 10.48
CA VAL A 137 4.04 -3.37 9.79
C VAL A 137 3.23 -3.23 8.50
N PRO A 138 3.43 -4.09 7.50
CA PRO A 138 2.59 -4.09 6.31
C PRO A 138 1.14 -4.20 6.72
N ALA A 139 0.27 -3.39 6.10
CA ALA A 139 -1.13 -3.33 6.49
C ALA A 139 -1.80 -4.70 6.36
N LEU A 140 -1.59 -5.32 5.20
CA LEU A 140 -2.04 -6.64 4.79
C LEU A 140 -0.99 -7.21 3.82
N ASP A 141 -0.84 -8.53 3.75
CA ASP A 141 -0.03 -9.16 2.69
C ASP A 141 -0.60 -8.83 1.29
N TYR A 142 -1.92 -8.63 1.21
CA TYR A 142 -2.62 -8.19 0.00
C TYR A 142 -2.16 -6.81 -0.51
N GLU A 143 -1.64 -5.97 0.39
CA GLU A 143 -1.23 -4.59 0.13
C GLU A 143 0.29 -4.42 0.04
N ILE A 144 1.03 -5.53 0.02
CA ILE A 144 2.46 -5.54 -0.26
C ILE A 144 2.67 -5.35 -1.76
N SER A 145 3.42 -4.30 -2.11
CA SER A 145 3.90 -4.02 -3.46
C SER A 145 2.78 -3.95 -4.51
N HIS A 146 1.62 -3.40 -4.17
CA HIS A 146 0.60 -3.14 -5.19
C HIS A 146 1.24 -2.30 -6.30
N THR A 147 1.09 -2.73 -7.54
CA THR A 147 1.86 -2.15 -8.65
C THR A 147 0.94 -1.37 -9.54
N ASN A 148 1.27 -0.10 -9.82
CA ASN A 148 0.61 0.72 -10.81
C ASN A 148 1.45 0.72 -12.08
N VAL A 149 0.83 0.38 -13.21
CA VAL A 149 1.47 0.38 -14.53
C VAL A 149 0.68 1.29 -15.46
N GLN A 150 1.35 2.34 -15.95
CA GLN A 150 0.83 3.15 -17.05
C GLN A 150 1.08 2.42 -18.38
N LEU A 151 0.03 2.23 -19.18
CA LEU A 151 0.08 1.53 -20.45
C LEU A 151 0.64 2.42 -21.55
N GLY A 152 1.49 1.83 -22.40
CA GLY A 152 1.94 2.42 -23.65
C GLY A 152 0.86 2.37 -24.76
N PRO A 153 1.20 2.81 -25.98
CA PRO A 153 0.28 2.87 -27.11
C PRO A 153 -0.37 1.52 -27.48
N ASN A 154 0.28 0.38 -27.20
CA ASN A 154 -0.26 -0.95 -27.52
C ASN A 154 -1.04 -1.56 -26.33
N GLY A 155 -1.28 -0.81 -25.26
CA GLY A 155 -2.18 -1.21 -24.19
C GLY A 155 -1.67 -2.41 -23.38
N LEU A 156 -2.52 -3.43 -23.20
CA LEU A 156 -2.21 -4.61 -22.38
C LEU A 156 -1.09 -5.47 -22.94
N ASP A 157 -0.92 -5.50 -24.27
CA ASP A 157 0.12 -6.30 -24.91
C ASP A 157 1.52 -5.81 -24.49
N ASP A 158 1.68 -4.49 -24.25
CA ASP A 158 2.91 -3.93 -23.73
C ASP A 158 3.19 -4.40 -22.28
N VAL A 159 2.15 -4.60 -21.45
CA VAL A 159 2.34 -5.07 -20.06
C VAL A 159 2.93 -6.47 -20.04
N ARG A 160 2.42 -7.37 -20.88
CA ARG A 160 2.92 -8.75 -20.98
C ARG A 160 4.35 -8.82 -21.50
N ASN A 161 4.78 -7.82 -22.25
CA ASN A 161 6.12 -7.70 -22.80
C ASN A 161 6.99 -6.71 -22.00
N THR A 162 6.59 -6.32 -20.79
CA THR A 162 7.35 -5.38 -19.96
C THR A 162 8.74 -5.97 -19.68
N PRO A 163 9.83 -5.29 -20.10
CA PRO A 163 11.17 -5.84 -19.94
C PRO A 163 11.59 -5.86 -18.48
N VAL A 164 12.42 -6.84 -18.11
CA VAL A 164 13.00 -6.91 -16.75
C VAL A 164 13.90 -5.71 -16.48
N GLU A 165 14.74 -5.34 -17.44
CA GLU A 165 15.54 -4.11 -17.39
C GLU A 165 14.69 -2.93 -17.83
N PRO A 166 14.51 -1.88 -17.01
CA PRO A 166 13.71 -0.72 -17.38
C PRO A 166 14.27 -0.04 -18.64
N PRO A 167 13.40 0.30 -19.61
CA PRO A 167 13.81 1.04 -20.79
C PRO A 167 14.28 2.45 -20.41
N VAL A 168 15.29 2.94 -21.11
CA VAL A 168 15.82 4.31 -20.96
C VAL A 168 15.14 5.27 -21.95
N ALA A 169 15.19 6.56 -21.64
CA ALA A 169 14.69 7.60 -22.53
C ALA A 169 15.42 7.59 -23.89
N THR A 170 14.68 7.86 -24.98
CA THR A 170 15.28 8.05 -26.30
C THR A 170 16.08 9.36 -26.35
N GLU A 171 17.03 9.49 -27.29
CA GLU A 171 17.79 10.74 -27.46
C GLU A 171 16.88 11.95 -27.69
N GLU A 172 15.77 11.77 -28.40
CA GLU A 172 14.78 12.81 -28.63
C GLU A 172 14.07 13.20 -27.32
N ALA A 173 13.63 12.24 -26.52
CA ALA A 173 13.02 12.50 -25.23
C ALA A 173 13.97 13.24 -24.27
N ILE A 174 15.26 12.89 -24.29
CA ILE A 174 16.31 13.57 -23.50
C ILE A 174 16.47 15.03 -23.96
N ARG A 175 16.59 15.28 -25.27
CA ARG A 175 16.68 16.65 -25.82
C ARG A 175 15.47 17.48 -25.42
N ASN A 176 14.26 16.95 -25.62
CA ASN A 176 13.02 17.65 -25.28
C ASN A 176 12.94 17.96 -23.77
N PHE A 177 13.32 16.99 -22.93
CA PHE A 177 13.35 17.17 -21.47
C PHE A 177 14.29 18.29 -21.03
N GLU A 178 15.52 18.33 -21.55
CA GLU A 178 16.49 19.38 -21.20
C GLU A 178 16.07 20.76 -21.73
N GLU A 179 15.44 20.84 -22.90
CA GLU A 179 14.86 22.09 -23.41
C GLU A 179 13.69 22.60 -22.55
N GLU A 180 12.83 21.70 -22.07
CA GLU A 180 11.67 22.03 -21.23
C GLU A 180 12.03 22.40 -19.79
N LYS A 181 13.11 21.84 -19.23
CA LYS A 181 13.62 22.15 -17.88
C LYS A 181 13.90 23.64 -17.66
N SER A 182 14.19 24.37 -18.74
CA SER A 182 14.46 25.80 -18.77
C SER A 182 13.20 26.67 -18.64
N LYS A 183 12.02 26.09 -18.88
CA LYS A 183 10.73 26.79 -18.91
C LYS A 183 10.03 26.55 -17.57
N LYS A 184 9.49 27.61 -16.94
CA LYS A 184 8.59 27.46 -15.79
C LYS A 184 7.39 26.64 -16.25
N GLN A 185 7.30 25.39 -15.82
CA GLN A 185 6.13 24.57 -16.08
C GLN A 185 4.93 25.20 -15.35
N GLU A 186 3.92 25.58 -16.11
CA GLU A 186 2.60 25.86 -15.56
C GLU A 186 2.08 24.61 -14.83
N VAL A 187 1.22 24.81 -13.83
CA VAL A 187 0.60 23.74 -13.06
C VAL A 187 0.09 22.68 -14.04
N THR A 188 0.56 21.45 -13.87
CA THR A 188 0.11 20.26 -14.58
C THR A 188 -1.40 20.31 -14.76
N ASP A 189 -1.85 20.27 -16.01
CA ASP A 189 -3.27 20.30 -16.36
C ASP A 189 -3.99 19.13 -15.66
N GLN A 190 -4.62 19.44 -14.52
CA GLN A 190 -5.36 18.47 -13.71
C GLN A 190 -6.73 18.14 -14.32
N THR A 191 -7.01 18.50 -15.57
CA THR A 191 -8.22 18.05 -16.26
C THR A 191 -8.19 16.55 -16.58
N LYS A 192 -7.03 15.87 -16.50
CA LYS A 192 -6.88 14.42 -16.72
C LYS A 192 -5.84 13.75 -15.78
N PRO A 193 -6.09 13.69 -14.46
CA PRO A 193 -5.16 13.05 -13.53
C PRO A 193 -5.15 11.52 -13.71
N ILE A 194 -4.00 10.87 -13.49
CA ILE A 194 -3.94 9.38 -13.41
C ILE A 194 -4.72 8.90 -12.19
N ILE A 195 -4.53 9.59 -11.06
CA ILE A 195 -5.24 9.33 -9.82
C ILE A 195 -5.89 10.64 -9.37
N GLU A 196 -7.20 10.64 -9.19
CA GLU A 196 -7.93 11.80 -8.66
C GLU A 196 -7.44 12.18 -7.26
N TRP A 197 -7.76 13.40 -6.83
CA TRP A 197 -7.55 13.81 -5.45
C TRP A 197 -8.21 12.83 -4.49
N HIS A 198 -7.41 12.20 -3.65
CA HIS A 198 -7.88 11.17 -2.74
C HIS A 198 -7.04 11.15 -1.47
N LYS A 199 -7.53 10.37 -0.51
CA LYS A 199 -6.76 9.90 0.64
C LYS A 199 -6.60 8.40 0.49
N ASP A 200 -5.45 7.89 0.90
CA ASP A 200 -5.23 6.45 0.89
C ASP A 200 -6.15 5.74 1.85
N SER A 201 -6.26 4.43 1.64
CA SER A 201 -6.97 3.53 2.53
C SER A 201 -6.18 3.22 3.80
N HIS A 202 -4.85 3.41 3.80
CA HIS A 202 -3.94 2.97 4.86
C HIS A 202 -3.14 4.13 5.45
N PRO A 203 -2.82 4.12 6.77
CA PRO A 203 -2.13 5.21 7.45
C PRO A 203 -0.87 5.71 6.74
N PHE A 204 -0.01 4.78 6.33
CA PHE A 204 1.24 5.07 5.63
C PHE A 204 1.36 4.24 4.36
N VAL A 205 2.04 4.80 3.37
CA VAL A 205 2.42 4.11 2.14
C VAL A 205 3.88 4.41 1.80
N SER A 206 4.61 3.41 1.32
CA SER A 206 5.93 3.58 0.69
C SER A 206 5.78 3.37 -0.80
N VAL A 207 5.98 4.43 -1.59
CA VAL A 207 5.93 4.40 -3.05
C VAL A 207 7.34 4.29 -3.59
N VAL A 208 7.63 3.25 -4.38
CA VAL A 208 8.94 3.01 -5.00
C VAL A 208 8.81 3.03 -6.52
N MET A 209 9.73 3.69 -7.20
CA MET A 209 9.79 3.71 -8.67
C MET A 209 10.59 2.51 -9.19
N LEU A 210 10.03 1.75 -10.13
CA LEU A 210 10.71 0.65 -10.83
C LEU A 210 11.06 0.98 -12.29
N SER A 211 10.65 2.14 -12.79
CA SER A 211 11.04 2.66 -14.12
C SER A 211 12.19 3.65 -14.01
N ASP A 212 12.94 3.82 -15.10
CA ASP A 212 13.96 4.87 -15.18
C ASP A 212 13.29 6.26 -15.25
N ALA A 213 13.37 7.00 -14.15
CA ALA A 213 12.74 8.31 -14.02
C ALA A 213 13.71 9.50 -14.21
N ARG A 214 14.91 9.29 -14.75
CA ARG A 214 15.93 10.36 -14.89
C ARG A 214 15.48 11.49 -15.81
N HIS A 215 14.71 11.16 -16.84
CA HIS A 215 14.20 12.10 -17.84
C HIS A 215 12.65 12.05 -17.91
N MET A 216 11.98 11.68 -16.82
CA MET A 216 10.51 11.70 -16.74
C MET A 216 10.01 13.13 -16.59
N THR A 217 9.13 13.55 -17.50
CA THR A 217 8.27 14.74 -17.34
C THR A 217 6.95 14.30 -16.73
N GLY A 218 6.55 14.94 -15.63
CA GLY A 218 5.36 14.58 -14.89
C GLY A 218 5.62 13.49 -13.83
N GLY A 219 4.56 12.83 -13.37
CA GLY A 219 4.67 11.78 -12.36
C GLY A 219 4.83 12.27 -10.92
N GLU A 220 4.92 13.58 -10.69
CA GLU A 220 5.01 14.18 -9.36
C GLU A 220 3.75 13.89 -8.54
N THR A 221 3.94 13.81 -7.22
CA THR A 221 2.83 13.73 -6.27
C THR A 221 2.55 15.12 -5.74
N GLU A 222 1.30 15.55 -5.83
CA GLU A 222 0.87 16.85 -5.34
C GLU A 222 0.05 16.66 -4.05
N LEU A 223 0.46 17.36 -3.00
CA LEU A 223 -0.10 17.28 -1.65
C LEU A 223 -0.93 18.53 -1.36
N MET A 224 -2.13 18.35 -0.81
CA MET A 224 -2.99 19.44 -0.37
C MET A 224 -2.55 19.96 1.00
N LYS A 225 -2.33 21.28 1.11
CA LYS A 225 -2.02 21.98 2.37
C LYS A 225 -3.30 22.36 3.13
N GLY A 226 -3.14 22.68 4.41
CA GLY A 226 -4.25 23.09 5.29
C GLY A 226 -4.90 24.43 4.92
N ASP A 227 -4.21 25.27 4.14
CA ASP A 227 -4.73 26.53 3.58
C ASP A 227 -5.41 26.37 2.22
N GLY A 228 -5.49 25.14 1.68
CA GLY A 228 -6.06 24.84 0.37
C GLY A 228 -5.11 25.05 -0.81
N THR A 229 -3.86 25.50 -0.57
CA THR A 229 -2.80 25.50 -1.59
C THR A 229 -2.16 24.12 -1.71
N THR A 230 -1.26 23.92 -2.67
CA THR A 230 -0.63 22.62 -2.92
C THR A 230 0.89 22.67 -2.82
N LEU A 231 1.50 21.53 -2.50
CA LEU A 231 2.93 21.31 -2.52
C LEU A 231 3.24 20.12 -3.44
N LYS A 232 4.13 20.32 -4.42
CA LYS A 232 4.60 19.22 -5.27
C LYS A 232 5.83 18.56 -4.66
N VAL A 233 5.77 17.25 -4.52
CA VAL A 233 6.89 16.40 -4.09
C VAL A 233 7.45 15.70 -5.33
N LYS A 234 8.78 15.73 -5.45
CA LYS A 234 9.49 15.12 -6.58
C LYS A 234 9.21 13.63 -6.64
N ALA A 235 8.95 13.13 -7.84
CA ALA A 235 8.80 11.69 -8.05
C ALA A 235 10.12 10.95 -7.72
N PRO A 236 10.04 9.76 -7.08
CA PRO A 236 11.23 8.97 -6.81
C PRO A 236 11.92 8.53 -8.10
N GLN A 237 13.26 8.50 -8.06
CA GLN A 237 14.08 7.86 -9.08
C GLN A 237 13.99 6.34 -8.98
N MET A 238 14.42 5.63 -10.02
CA MET A 238 14.45 4.16 -10.03
C MET A 238 15.11 3.61 -8.75
N GLY A 239 14.42 2.69 -8.07
CA GLY A 239 14.86 2.09 -6.80
C GLY A 239 14.75 3.00 -5.57
N CYS A 240 14.39 4.27 -5.74
CA CYS A 240 14.12 5.19 -4.63
C CYS A 240 12.67 5.09 -4.17
N ALA A 241 12.46 5.38 -2.89
CA ALA A 241 11.18 5.37 -2.22
C ALA A 241 10.78 6.78 -1.76
N VAL A 242 9.49 7.02 -1.64
CA VAL A 242 8.90 8.12 -0.87
C VAL A 242 7.97 7.50 0.16
N LEU A 243 8.08 7.93 1.42
CA LEU A 243 7.10 7.59 2.46
C LEU A 243 6.07 8.71 2.57
N LEU A 244 4.79 8.37 2.63
CA LEU A 244 3.68 9.32 2.75
C LEU A 244 2.67 8.84 3.80
N GLN A 245 2.18 9.75 4.64
CA GLN A 245 1.08 9.50 5.58
C GLN A 245 -0.28 9.61 4.84
N GLY A 246 -0.48 8.75 3.84
CA GLY A 246 -1.47 8.91 2.78
C GLY A 246 -2.94 8.91 3.21
N ARG A 247 -3.29 8.28 4.33
CA ARG A 247 -4.66 8.32 4.86
C ARG A 247 -5.09 9.72 5.30
N TYR A 248 -4.13 10.57 5.65
CA TYR A 248 -4.38 11.84 6.31
C TYR A 248 -4.21 13.03 5.37
N ILE A 249 -3.39 12.87 4.33
CA ILE A 249 -3.06 13.91 3.36
C ILE A 249 -3.81 13.65 2.06
N THR A 250 -4.63 14.61 1.63
CA THR A 250 -5.26 14.56 0.31
C THR A 250 -4.19 14.80 -0.76
N HIS A 251 -4.09 13.91 -1.74
CA HIS A 251 -3.03 13.96 -2.74
C HIS A 251 -3.49 13.43 -4.11
N THR A 252 -2.70 13.75 -5.14
CA THR A 252 -2.90 13.31 -6.53
C THR A 252 -1.55 13.05 -7.20
N ALA A 253 -1.53 12.29 -8.29
CA ALA A 253 -0.32 12.01 -9.07
C ALA A 253 -0.53 12.43 -10.53
N ALA A 254 0.43 13.20 -11.06
CA ALA A 254 0.43 13.61 -12.45
C ALA A 254 0.79 12.43 -13.40
N PRO A 255 0.26 12.41 -14.64
CA PRO A 255 0.72 11.46 -15.64
C PRO A 255 2.16 11.70 -16.08
N VAL A 256 2.84 10.62 -16.49
CA VAL A 256 4.07 10.73 -17.26
C VAL A 256 3.72 10.75 -18.74
N THR A 257 4.31 11.68 -19.50
CA THR A 257 3.92 11.92 -20.89
C THR A 257 5.00 11.58 -21.91
N ASN A 258 6.25 11.39 -21.47
CA ASN A 258 7.41 11.34 -22.34
C ASN A 258 8.29 10.07 -22.19
N MET A 259 7.88 9.12 -21.35
CA MET A 259 8.59 7.85 -21.16
C MET A 259 7.76 6.65 -21.65
N PRO A 260 8.42 5.56 -22.09
CA PRO A 260 7.74 4.37 -22.60
C PRO A 260 6.95 3.60 -21.54
N GLU A 261 7.30 3.77 -20.26
CA GLU A 261 6.59 3.17 -19.13
C GLU A 261 6.67 4.04 -17.87
N ARG A 262 5.73 3.81 -16.95
CA ARG A 262 5.81 4.25 -15.56
C ARG A 262 5.28 3.14 -14.67
N VAL A 263 6.19 2.47 -13.97
CA VAL A 263 5.90 1.37 -13.04
C VAL A 263 6.26 1.82 -11.63
N THR A 264 5.26 1.92 -10.76
CA THR A 264 5.48 2.16 -9.33
C THR A 264 4.91 1.03 -8.51
N ILE A 265 5.62 0.64 -7.46
CA ILE A 265 5.11 -0.27 -6.44
C ILE A 265 4.79 0.53 -5.19
N VAL A 266 3.76 0.10 -4.47
CA VAL A 266 3.32 0.75 -3.24
C VAL A 266 3.05 -0.32 -2.21
N THR A 267 3.72 -0.22 -1.08
CA THR A 267 3.41 -1.05 0.10
C THR A 267 2.74 -0.19 1.14
N SER A 268 1.58 -0.65 1.61
CA SER A 268 0.80 0.04 2.64
C SER A 268 1.17 -0.47 4.03
N PHE A 269 1.13 0.41 5.03
CA PHE A 269 1.52 0.12 6.41
C PHE A 269 0.48 0.61 7.42
N ARG A 270 0.45 -0.07 8.57
CA ARG A 270 -0.34 0.27 9.76
C ARG A 270 0.54 0.25 11.01
N PRO A 271 0.15 0.93 12.10
CA PRO A 271 0.86 0.80 13.37
C PRO A 271 0.90 -0.66 13.83
N LYS A 272 2.06 -1.08 14.35
CA LYS A 272 2.21 -2.40 14.97
C LYS A 272 1.53 -2.48 16.33
N ASP A 273 1.65 -1.41 17.12
CA ASP A 273 1.03 -1.32 18.43
C ASP A 273 -0.50 -1.27 18.30
N ALA A 274 -1.15 -2.31 18.82
CA ALA A 274 -2.60 -2.46 18.80
C ALA A 274 -3.34 -1.33 19.56
N THR A 275 -2.68 -0.62 20.48
CA THR A 275 -3.26 0.48 21.26
C THR A 275 -3.29 1.81 20.50
N LEU A 276 -2.51 1.94 19.42
CA LEU A 276 -2.50 3.13 18.58
C LEU A 276 -3.73 3.18 17.65
N LEU A 277 -3.99 4.38 17.14
CA LEU A 277 -5.09 4.64 16.23
C LEU A 277 -4.82 3.99 14.85
N ASP A 278 -5.64 3.04 14.46
CA ASP A 278 -5.62 2.44 13.13
C ASP A 278 -6.88 2.83 12.35
N GLU A 279 -6.75 3.80 11.46
CA GLU A 279 -7.81 4.30 10.56
C GLU A 279 -7.75 3.69 9.16
N THR A 280 -7.18 2.49 9.05
CA THR A 280 -7.24 1.72 7.80
C THR A 280 -8.70 1.49 7.39
N THR A 281 -8.98 1.55 6.08
CA THR A 281 -10.29 1.26 5.46
C THR A 281 -10.11 0.37 4.24
N ASN A 282 -11.18 -0.20 3.69
CA ASN A 282 -11.13 -0.88 2.40
C ASN A 282 -11.78 -0.05 1.27
N ALA A 283 -12.05 1.24 1.51
CA ALA A 283 -12.88 2.08 0.65
C ALA A 283 -12.39 2.11 -0.80
N ASN A 284 -11.08 2.36 -1.00
CA ASN A 284 -10.50 2.57 -2.34
C ASN A 284 -9.81 1.31 -2.89
N VAL A 285 -9.78 0.20 -2.14
CA VAL A 285 -9.06 -1.01 -2.52
C VAL A 285 -9.98 -2.14 -2.99
N ARG A 286 -11.24 -2.20 -2.53
CA ARG A 286 -12.18 -3.30 -2.84
C ARG A 286 -12.40 -3.54 -4.33
N ASN A 287 -12.54 -2.47 -5.11
CA ASN A 287 -12.88 -2.56 -6.52
C ASN A 287 -11.76 -3.13 -7.41
N LYS A 288 -10.55 -3.30 -6.87
CA LYS A 288 -9.37 -3.86 -7.53
C LYS A 288 -8.75 -4.96 -6.68
N SER A 289 -9.58 -5.82 -6.10
CA SER A 289 -9.12 -6.90 -5.22
C SER A 289 -9.96 -8.15 -5.40
N HIS A 290 -9.32 -9.29 -5.17
CA HIS A 290 -9.98 -10.55 -4.85
C HIS A 290 -10.57 -10.45 -3.45
N LEU A 291 -11.87 -10.14 -3.39
CA LEU A 291 -12.54 -9.79 -2.13
C LEU A 291 -12.51 -10.93 -1.09
N SER A 292 -12.49 -12.20 -1.52
CA SER A 292 -12.35 -13.34 -0.61
C SER A 292 -11.04 -13.28 0.18
N GLU A 293 -9.92 -13.04 -0.49
CA GLU A 293 -8.60 -12.94 0.11
C GLU A 293 -8.47 -11.64 0.94
N LEU A 294 -8.87 -10.51 0.36
CA LEU A 294 -8.84 -9.22 1.06
C LEU A 294 -9.64 -9.27 2.37
N TYR A 295 -10.86 -9.81 2.36
CA TYR A 295 -11.71 -9.88 3.55
C TYR A 295 -11.23 -10.90 4.58
N TYR A 296 -10.62 -12.01 4.15
CA TYR A 296 -9.96 -12.93 5.06
C TYR A 296 -8.84 -12.22 5.83
N GLN A 297 -7.90 -11.60 5.12
CA GLN A 297 -6.78 -10.89 5.76
C GLN A 297 -7.27 -9.71 6.60
N TRP A 298 -8.20 -8.90 6.07
CA TRP A 298 -8.82 -7.78 6.78
C TRP A 298 -9.45 -8.20 8.11
N THR A 299 -10.30 -9.23 8.08
CA THR A 299 -11.04 -9.64 9.29
C THR A 299 -10.09 -10.25 10.31
N THR A 300 -9.15 -11.10 9.87
CA THR A 300 -8.21 -11.77 10.77
C THR A 300 -7.31 -10.79 11.51
N TYR A 301 -6.65 -9.85 10.82
CA TYR A 301 -5.79 -8.90 11.53
C TYR A 301 -6.59 -8.00 12.49
N ARG A 302 -7.81 -7.60 12.12
CA ARG A 302 -8.66 -6.76 12.99
C ARG A 302 -9.01 -7.53 14.26
N LEU A 303 -9.32 -8.83 14.15
CA LEU A 303 -9.57 -9.69 15.30
C LEU A 303 -8.31 -9.89 16.16
N ASP A 304 -7.13 -10.02 15.56
CA ASP A 304 -5.87 -10.12 16.30
C ASP A 304 -5.59 -8.83 17.11
N VAL A 305 -5.82 -7.66 16.52
CA VAL A 305 -5.73 -6.37 17.24
C VAL A 305 -6.71 -6.32 18.40
N LEU A 306 -7.96 -6.76 18.20
CA LEU A 306 -8.97 -6.81 19.26
C LEU A 306 -8.55 -7.75 20.40
N ALA A 307 -8.02 -8.93 20.07
CA ALA A 307 -7.53 -9.90 21.03
C ALA A 307 -6.36 -9.32 21.85
N GLU A 308 -5.42 -8.64 21.19
CA GLU A 308 -4.28 -8.01 21.86
C GLU A 308 -4.72 -6.87 22.78
N ARG A 309 -5.65 -6.01 22.35
CA ARG A 309 -6.24 -4.98 23.21
C ARG A 309 -6.90 -5.57 24.45
N ALA A 310 -7.66 -6.65 24.29
CA ALA A 310 -8.30 -7.33 25.41
C ALA A 310 -7.26 -7.93 26.38
N ARG A 311 -6.18 -8.51 25.84
CA ARG A 311 -5.07 -9.04 26.63
C ARG A 311 -4.39 -7.95 27.46
N ILE A 312 -4.08 -6.81 26.84
CA ILE A 312 -3.46 -5.66 27.52
C ILE A 312 -4.32 -5.18 28.70
N VAL A 313 -5.62 -5.00 28.50
CA VAL A 313 -6.54 -4.58 29.57
C VAL A 313 -6.65 -5.65 30.66
N ALA A 314 -6.77 -6.92 30.29
CA ALA A 314 -6.83 -8.01 31.27
C ALA A 314 -5.56 -8.10 32.13
N ASP A 315 -4.38 -7.95 31.52
CA ASP A 315 -3.10 -7.97 32.23
C ASP A 315 -2.95 -6.75 33.17
N ALA A 316 -3.39 -5.57 32.74
CA ALA A 316 -3.43 -4.38 33.59
C ALA A 316 -4.37 -4.56 34.80
N LEU A 317 -5.56 -5.13 34.60
CA LEU A 317 -6.50 -5.44 35.68
C LEU A 317 -5.94 -6.49 36.65
N ARG A 318 -5.29 -7.54 36.15
CA ARG A 318 -4.62 -8.56 36.99
C ARG A 318 -3.52 -7.95 37.84
N LYS A 319 -2.72 -7.04 37.28
CA LYS A 319 -1.67 -6.32 38.02
C LYS A 319 -2.27 -5.46 39.13
N ARG A 320 -3.26 -4.63 38.80
CA ARG A 320 -3.96 -3.77 39.75
C ARG A 320 -4.64 -4.58 40.86
N TYR A 321 -5.26 -5.71 40.53
CA TYR A 321 -5.86 -6.60 41.50
C TYR A 321 -4.84 -7.09 42.54
N LYS A 322 -3.67 -7.58 42.07
CA LYS A 322 -2.60 -8.05 42.97
C LYS A 322 -2.12 -6.94 43.92
N GLU A 323 -1.95 -5.72 43.41
CA GLU A 323 -1.56 -4.55 44.21
C GLU A 323 -2.65 -4.18 45.22
N ASN A 324 -3.91 -4.16 44.80
CA ASN A 324 -5.05 -3.86 45.67
C ASN A 324 -5.23 -4.89 46.79
N VAL A 325 -5.06 -6.19 46.51
CA VAL A 325 -5.11 -7.24 47.54
C VAL A 325 -3.99 -7.03 48.55
N LYS A 326 -2.75 -6.81 48.10
CA LYS A 326 -1.61 -6.54 49.00
C LYS A 326 -1.86 -5.34 49.92
N ASN A 327 -2.54 -4.32 49.42
CA ASN A 327 -2.81 -3.09 50.18
C ASN A 327 -4.06 -3.18 51.07
N SER A 328 -4.99 -4.10 50.79
CA SER A 328 -6.29 -4.18 51.48
C SER A 328 -6.47 -5.44 52.35
N ASP A 329 -5.60 -6.43 52.21
CA ASP A 329 -5.57 -7.64 53.04
C ASP A 329 -4.24 -7.71 53.84
N PRO A 330 -4.27 -7.62 55.19
CA PRO A 330 -3.09 -7.79 56.04
C PRO A 330 -2.37 -9.13 55.87
N GLU A 331 -3.09 -10.19 55.45
CA GLU A 331 -2.53 -11.52 55.20
C GLU A 331 -2.06 -11.70 53.74
N GLY A 332 -2.41 -10.77 52.85
CA GLY A 332 -2.01 -10.75 51.44
C GLY A 332 -2.52 -11.94 50.61
N LYS A 333 -3.61 -12.59 51.01
CA LYS A 333 -4.14 -13.78 50.33
C LYS A 333 -5.05 -13.38 49.17
N SER A 334 -4.88 -14.03 48.02
CA SER A 334 -5.77 -13.82 46.87
C SER A 334 -7.19 -14.30 47.15
N GLY A 335 -8.20 -13.60 46.64
CA GLY A 335 -9.61 -14.02 46.71
C GLY A 335 -10.55 -13.00 47.35
N LEU A 336 -10.03 -11.98 48.04
CA LEU A 336 -10.83 -10.91 48.65
C LEU A 336 -10.17 -9.54 48.45
N CYS A 337 -10.57 -8.83 47.39
CA CYS A 337 -10.10 -7.46 47.13
C CYS A 337 -11.16 -6.46 47.58
N ARG A 338 -10.82 -5.57 48.53
CA ARG A 338 -11.74 -4.55 49.07
C ARG A 338 -11.57 -3.16 48.44
N ALA A 339 -10.60 -3.00 47.55
CA ALA A 339 -10.38 -1.78 46.78
C ALA A 339 -10.91 -1.91 45.34
N GLU A 340 -11.32 -0.78 44.74
CA GLU A 340 -11.78 -0.74 43.36
C GLU A 340 -10.65 -1.18 42.40
N THR A 341 -10.89 -2.25 41.65
CA THR A 341 -9.96 -2.76 40.64
C THR A 341 -10.43 -2.39 39.23
N VAL A 342 -11.73 -2.47 38.98
CA VAL A 342 -12.33 -2.13 37.69
C VAL A 342 -13.12 -0.85 37.87
N ASN A 343 -12.68 0.23 37.23
CA ASN A 343 -13.49 1.43 37.10
C ASN A 343 -14.52 1.18 35.98
N VAL A 344 -15.81 1.23 36.32
CA VAL A 344 -16.90 0.88 35.39
C VAL A 344 -17.01 1.88 34.22
N ALA A 345 -16.69 3.16 34.45
CA ALA A 345 -16.74 4.18 33.40
C ALA A 345 -15.62 3.96 32.37
N ASP A 346 -14.39 3.68 32.83
CA ASP A 346 -13.27 3.35 31.94
C ASP A 346 -13.53 2.07 31.15
N MET A 347 -14.05 1.03 31.81
CA MET A 347 -14.38 -0.24 31.17
C MET A 347 -15.47 -0.07 30.10
N ARG A 348 -16.48 0.76 30.37
CA ARG A 348 -17.51 1.11 29.39
C ARG A 348 -16.92 1.82 28.17
N LYS A 349 -16.09 2.85 28.40
CA LYS A 349 -15.42 3.58 27.31
C LYS A 349 -14.60 2.65 26.41
N TRP A 350 -13.80 1.78 27.02
CA TRP A 350 -13.00 0.80 26.28
C TRP A 350 -13.88 -0.17 25.47
N ALA A 351 -14.99 -0.65 26.06
CA ALA A 351 -15.91 -1.55 25.38
C ALA A 351 -16.57 -0.87 24.16
N ASP A 352 -17.01 0.38 24.31
CA ASP A 352 -17.63 1.16 23.23
C ASP A 352 -16.64 1.44 22.09
N GLU A 353 -15.36 1.62 22.38
CA GLU A 353 -14.29 1.71 21.37
C GLU A 353 -14.12 0.40 20.59
N GLN A 354 -14.12 -0.75 21.28
CA GLN A 354 -13.98 -2.06 20.63
C GLN A 354 -15.21 -2.43 19.80
N ILE A 355 -16.41 -2.10 20.28
CA ILE A 355 -17.66 -2.29 19.53
C ILE A 355 -17.63 -1.47 18.23
N ARG A 356 -17.24 -0.20 18.29
CA ARG A 356 -17.10 0.63 17.08
C ARG A 356 -16.06 0.06 16.10
N TYR A 357 -14.94 -0.45 16.63
CA TYR A 357 -13.89 -1.05 15.82
C TYR A 357 -14.35 -2.30 15.05
N ILE A 358 -15.12 -3.20 15.68
CA ILE A 358 -15.67 -4.38 14.99
C ILE A 358 -16.82 -4.02 14.05
N GLN A 359 -17.65 -3.04 14.40
CA GLN A 359 -18.69 -2.51 13.51
C GLN A 359 -18.09 -1.91 12.24
N GLN A 360 -17.00 -1.14 12.36
CA GLN A 360 -16.26 -0.61 11.22
C GLN A 360 -15.67 -1.75 10.37
N THR A 361 -15.14 -2.80 11.01
CA THR A 361 -14.61 -3.98 10.32
C THR A 361 -15.66 -4.58 9.39
N LEU A 362 -16.89 -4.74 9.88
CA LEU A 362 -18.03 -5.24 9.08
C LEU A 362 -18.49 -4.22 8.02
N TYR A 363 -18.52 -2.93 8.35
CA TYR A 363 -18.93 -1.86 7.43
C TYR A 363 -18.04 -1.80 6.17
N GLU A 364 -16.77 -2.19 6.30
CA GLU A 364 -15.81 -2.25 5.19
C GLU A 364 -15.99 -3.49 4.29
N MET A 365 -16.90 -4.42 4.62
CA MET A 365 -17.12 -5.65 3.87
C MET A 365 -18.46 -5.63 3.11
N ARG A 366 -18.52 -6.37 2.01
CA ARG A 366 -19.75 -6.60 1.24
C ARG A 366 -19.96 -8.10 1.06
N PRO A 367 -21.20 -8.61 1.07
CA PRO A 367 -21.45 -9.99 0.71
C PRO A 367 -20.84 -10.30 -0.66
N LEU A 368 -20.14 -11.43 -0.75
CA LEU A 368 -19.66 -11.93 -2.04
C LEU A 368 -20.87 -12.51 -2.78
N ALA A 369 -21.07 -12.14 -4.04
CA ALA A 369 -22.04 -12.83 -4.88
C ALA A 369 -21.61 -14.30 -4.99
N GLN A 370 -22.55 -15.22 -4.75
CA GLN A 370 -22.32 -16.66 -4.86
C GLN A 370 -22.17 -17.09 -6.31
#